data_AF-A3U5L0-F1
#
_entry.id   AF-A3U5L0-F1
#
_cell.length_a   1.000
_cell.length_b   1.000
_cell.length_c   1.000
_cell.angle_alpha   90.00
_cell.angle_beta   90.00
_cell.angle_gamma   90.00
#
_symmetry.space_group_name_H-M   'P 1'
#
loop_
_entity.id
_entity.type
_entity.pdbx_description
1 polymer ?
#
loop_
_entity_poly.entity_id
_entity_poly.type
_entity_poly.pdbx_seq_one_letter_code
_entity_poly.pdbx_strand_id
1 'polypeptide(L)'
;MDINHQLITGLSCAFILLVLGIIFYKFPPKKINSVYGYRTPRSMTNQDTWDSANTFSSIWMIRFAVFTFLVSGASYVLIPEYSALITVIVLVLLVVLILPLTESHLKRHYTKSGSPKSVVDEYDLPPTGVTSSEEE
;
A
#
# COMPACT_ATOMS: atom_id res chain seq x y z
N MET A 1 -32.55 -6.79 6.04
CA MET A 1 -31.36 -7.58 6.36
C MET A 1 -31.26 -7.61 7.87
N ASP A 2 -31.32 -8.79 8.49
CA ASP A 2 -31.26 -8.87 9.96
C ASP A 2 -29.90 -8.37 10.48
N ILE A 3 -29.86 -7.92 11.72
CA ILE A 3 -28.66 -7.39 12.38
C ILE A 3 -27.48 -8.38 12.32
N ASN A 4 -27.73 -9.68 12.47
CA ASN A 4 -26.69 -10.71 12.35
C ASN A 4 -26.15 -10.82 10.92
N HIS A 5 -27.02 -10.68 9.91
CA HIS A 5 -26.60 -10.66 8.50
C HIS A 5 -25.74 -9.43 8.18
N GLN A 6 -25.97 -8.30 8.85
CA GLN A 6 -25.12 -7.11 8.67
C GLN A 6 -23.70 -7.35 9.17
N LEU A 7 -23.55 -7.95 10.35
CA LEU A 7 -22.25 -8.28 10.91
C LEU A 7 -21.49 -9.26 10.01
N ILE A 8 -22.14 -10.34 9.59
CA ILE A 8 -21.53 -11.35 8.71
C ILE A 8 -21.07 -10.71 7.40
N THR A 9 -21.88 -9.83 6.83
CA THR A 9 -21.52 -9.10 5.61
C THR A 9 -20.29 -8.21 5.83
N GLY A 10 -20.27 -7.40 6.89
CA GLY A 10 -19.13 -6.53 7.18
C GLY A 10 -17.82 -7.29 7.44
N LEU A 11 -17.87 -8.34 8.27
CA LEU A 11 -16.70 -9.14 8.59
C LEU A 11 -16.18 -9.91 7.37
N SER A 12 -17.06 -10.46 6.53
CA SER A 12 -16.64 -11.17 5.32
C SER A 12 -15.95 -10.24 4.31
N CYS A 13 -16.45 -9.02 4.12
CA CYS A 13 -15.78 -8.01 3.27
C CYS A 13 -14.38 -7.67 3.78
N ALA A 14 -14.23 -7.42 5.09
CA ALA A 14 -12.93 -7.13 5.70
C ALA A 14 -11.97 -8.33 5.59
N PHE A 15 -12.47 -9.55 5.80
CA PHE A 15 -11.69 -10.77 5.69
C PHE A 15 -11.19 -11.03 4.27
N ILE A 16 -12.05 -10.87 3.25
CA ILE A 16 -11.66 -11.00 1.84
C ILE A 16 -10.54 -10.00 1.51
N LEU A 17 -10.69 -8.74 1.95
CA LEU A 17 -9.66 -7.72 1.71
C LEU A 17 -8.34 -8.09 2.40
N LEU A 18 -8.39 -8.63 3.61
CA LEU A 18 -7.21 -9.07 4.35
C LEU A 18 -6.47 -10.19 3.61
N VAL A 19 -7.21 -11.21 3.15
CA VAL A 19 -6.65 -12.33 2.39
C VAL A 19 -6.03 -11.83 1.09
N LEU A 20 -6.71 -10.95 0.34
CA LEU A 20 -6.17 -10.36 -0.88
C LEU A 20 -4.91 -9.55 -0.61
N GLY A 21 -4.89 -8.74 0.45
CA GLY A 21 -3.70 -7.99 0.86
C GLY A 21 -2.51 -8.89 1.16
N ILE A 22 -2.73 -10.00 1.89
CA ILE A 22 -1.70 -11.00 2.19
C ILE A 22 -1.20 -11.69 0.91
N ILE A 23 -2.10 -12.04 0.00
CA ILE A 23 -1.72 -12.64 -1.30
C ILE A 23 -0.86 -11.66 -2.09
N PHE A 24 -1.24 -10.38 -2.17
CA PHE A 24 -0.48 -9.38 -2.92
C PHE A 24 0.87 -9.06 -2.27
N TYR A 25 0.96 -9.16 -0.95
CA TYR A 25 2.21 -8.99 -0.21
C TYR A 25 3.15 -10.19 -0.38
N LYS A 26 2.63 -11.42 -0.32
CA LYS A 26 3.44 -12.66 -0.46
C LYS A 26 3.78 -13.00 -1.91
N PHE A 27 2.87 -12.69 -2.83
CA PHE A 27 2.99 -13.00 -4.25
C PHE A 27 2.80 -11.73 -5.09
N PRO A 28 3.66 -10.71 -4.89
CA PRO A 28 3.61 -9.52 -5.71
C PRO A 28 3.95 -9.86 -7.17
N PRO A 29 3.45 -9.10 -8.15
CA PRO A 29 3.84 -9.27 -9.54
C PRO A 29 5.34 -9.03 -9.71
N LYS A 30 6.08 -10.06 -10.10
CA LYS A 30 7.54 -10.00 -10.23
C LYS A 30 8.06 -9.16 -11.40
N LYS A 31 7.18 -8.78 -12.32
CA LYS A 31 7.50 -7.99 -13.51
C LYS A 31 6.38 -7.00 -13.72
N ILE A 32 6.72 -5.86 -14.30
CA ILE A 32 5.75 -4.86 -14.74
C ILE A 32 4.73 -5.54 -15.66
N ASN A 33 3.46 -5.52 -15.24
CA ASN A 33 2.36 -6.17 -15.93
C ASN A 33 1.20 -5.19 -16.07
N SER A 34 0.57 -5.16 -17.25
CA SER A 34 -0.56 -4.27 -17.53
C SER A 34 -1.88 -4.76 -16.95
N VAL A 35 -1.98 -6.00 -16.44
CA VAL A 35 -3.21 -6.63 -15.94
C VAL A 35 -3.24 -6.74 -14.41
N TYR A 36 -2.08 -6.96 -13.77
CA TYR A 36 -1.98 -7.27 -12.35
C TYR A 36 -0.97 -6.37 -11.63
N GLY A 37 -1.32 -5.91 -10.42
CA GLY A 37 -0.49 -5.05 -9.58
C GLY A 37 -0.97 -3.59 -9.47
N TYR A 38 -0.22 -2.80 -8.71
CA TYR A 38 -0.36 -1.35 -8.60
C TYR A 38 0.23 -0.70 -9.86
N ARG A 39 -0.63 -0.09 -10.68
CA ARG A 39 -0.35 0.28 -12.09
C ARG A 39 -0.52 1.77 -12.37
N THR A 40 0.13 2.62 -11.59
CA THR A 40 0.21 4.06 -11.94
C THR A 40 1.43 4.33 -12.83
N PRO A 41 1.43 5.41 -13.63
CA PRO A 41 2.56 5.74 -14.51
C PRO A 41 3.91 5.79 -13.79
N ARG A 42 3.94 6.31 -12.55
CA ARG A 42 5.18 6.38 -11.75
C ARG A 42 5.62 5.01 -11.25
N SER A 43 4.69 4.15 -10.83
CA SER A 43 5.03 2.79 -10.38
C SER A 43 5.56 1.91 -11.51
N MET A 44 5.13 2.16 -12.75
CA MET A 44 5.50 1.35 -13.93
C MET A 44 6.74 1.87 -14.65
N THR A 45 7.47 2.83 -14.08
CA THR A 45 8.64 3.44 -14.75
C THR A 45 9.80 2.45 -14.87
N ASN A 46 10.12 1.74 -13.79
CA ASN A 46 11.10 0.66 -13.79
C ASN A 46 10.76 -0.40 -12.73
N GLN A 47 11.59 -1.44 -12.64
CA GLN A 47 11.36 -2.57 -11.74
C GLN A 47 11.43 -2.17 -10.25
N ASP A 48 12.33 -1.26 -9.87
CA ASP A 48 12.47 -0.80 -8.49
C ASP A 48 11.22 -0.04 -8.01
N THR A 49 10.72 0.89 -8.83
CA THR A 49 9.47 1.61 -8.53
C THR A 49 8.27 0.68 -8.49
N TRP A 50 8.27 -0.35 -9.32
CA TRP A 50 7.20 -1.34 -9.42
C TRP A 50 7.14 -2.21 -8.16
N ASP A 51 8.28 -2.77 -7.75
CA ASP A 51 8.39 -3.62 -6.57
C ASP A 51 8.09 -2.82 -5.31
N SER A 52 8.61 -1.59 -5.21
CA SER A 52 8.33 -0.71 -4.08
C SER A 52 6.84 -0.35 -4.00
N ALA A 53 6.18 -0.04 -5.11
CA ALA A 53 4.76 0.35 -5.11
C ALA A 53 3.85 -0.82 -4.73
N ASN A 54 4.08 -2.01 -5.31
CA ASN A 54 3.29 -3.21 -5.02
C ASN A 54 3.49 -3.68 -3.58
N THR A 55 4.71 -3.62 -3.05
CA THR A 55 4.98 -3.94 -1.65
C THR A 55 4.32 -2.94 -0.71
N PHE A 56 4.48 -1.64 -0.96
CA PHE A 56 3.92 -0.60 -0.09
C PHE A 56 2.38 -0.63 -0.09
N SER A 57 1.76 -0.72 -1.26
CA SER A 57 0.29 -0.76 -1.39
C SER A 57 -0.31 -2.01 -0.73
N SER A 58 0.31 -3.18 -0.87
CA SER A 58 -0.17 -4.41 -0.22
C SER A 58 -0.06 -4.36 1.31
N ILE A 59 1.01 -3.78 1.85
CA ILE A 59 1.13 -3.55 3.31
C ILE A 59 -0.01 -2.65 3.80
N TRP A 60 -0.29 -1.53 3.12
CA TRP A 60 -1.39 -0.65 3.51
C TRP A 60 -2.76 -1.30 3.35
N MET A 61 -2.95 -2.11 2.32
CA MET A 61 -4.16 -2.91 2.13
C MET A 61 -4.40 -3.85 3.32
N ILE A 62 -3.37 -4.54 3.81
CA ILE A 62 -3.46 -5.39 5.02
C ILE A 62 -3.83 -4.56 6.24
N ARG A 63 -3.14 -3.43 6.47
CA ARG A 63 -3.39 -2.56 7.63
C ARG A 63 -4.83 -2.03 7.63
N PHE A 64 -5.32 -1.59 6.47
CA PHE A 64 -6.69 -1.11 6.32
C PHE A 64 -7.72 -2.22 6.39
N ALA A 65 -7.41 -3.45 5.94
CA ALA A 65 -8.31 -4.58 6.14
C ALA A 65 -8.50 -4.91 7.63
N VAL A 66 -7.41 -4.92 8.42
CA VAL A 66 -7.49 -5.10 9.87
C VAL A 66 -8.29 -3.97 10.52
N PHE A 67 -8.04 -2.72 10.12
CA PHE A 67 -8.81 -1.58 10.63
C PHE A 67 -10.31 -1.69 10.31
N THR A 68 -10.67 -2.03 9.07
CA THR A 68 -12.06 -2.24 8.65
C THR A 68 -12.72 -3.37 9.41
N PHE A 69 -11.99 -4.44 9.73
CA PHE A 69 -12.49 -5.52 10.58
C PHE A 69 -12.90 -5.01 11.98
N LEU A 70 -12.06 -4.17 12.59
CA LEU A 70 -12.37 -3.53 13.88
C LEU A 70 -13.57 -2.59 13.78
N VAL A 71 -13.67 -1.80 12.71
CA VAL A 71 -14.82 -0.92 12.45
C VAL A 71 -16.12 -1.71 12.31
N SER A 72 -16.08 -2.87 11.65
CA SER A 72 -17.26 -3.74 11.52
C SER A 72 -17.76 -4.21 12.88
N GLY A 73 -16.86 -4.70 13.74
CA GLY A 73 -17.23 -5.11 15.11
C GLY A 73 -17.73 -3.93 15.97
N ALA A 74 -17.05 -2.78 15.90
CA ALA A 74 -17.44 -1.60 16.67
C ALA A 74 -18.80 -1.03 16.21
N SER A 75 -19.03 -0.92 14.90
CA SER A 75 -20.29 -0.42 14.35
C SER A 75 -21.46 -1.34 14.66
N TYR A 76 -21.24 -2.66 14.77
CA TYR A 76 -22.27 -3.60 15.21
C TYR A 76 -22.71 -3.36 16.66
N VAL A 77 -21.78 -3.02 17.55
CA VAL A 77 -22.11 -2.74 18.97
C VAL A 77 -22.81 -1.38 19.13
N LEU A 78 -22.39 -0.37 18.36
CA LEU A 78 -22.86 1.00 18.53
C LEU A 78 -24.13 1.31 17.72
N ILE A 79 -24.20 0.84 16.48
CA ILE A 79 -25.26 1.18 15.50
C ILE A 79 -25.52 -0.04 14.59
N PRO A 80 -26.05 -1.15 15.13
CA PRO A 80 -26.14 -2.44 14.43
C PRO A 80 -26.92 -2.38 13.12
N GLU A 81 -27.92 -1.50 13.02
CA GLU A 81 -28.80 -1.32 11.85
C GLU A 81 -28.08 -0.77 10.62
N TYR A 82 -26.91 -0.14 10.80
CA TYR A 82 -26.11 0.43 9.71
C TYR A 82 -24.69 -0.14 9.64
N SER A 83 -24.37 -1.14 10.45
CA SER A 83 -23.01 -1.69 10.59
C SER A 83 -22.40 -2.15 9.26
N ALA A 84 -23.17 -2.85 8.42
CA ALA A 84 -22.70 -3.28 7.10
C ALA A 84 -22.41 -2.09 6.17
N LEU A 85 -23.33 -1.12 6.12
CA LEU A 85 -23.18 0.07 5.29
C LEU A 85 -21.96 0.90 5.70
N ILE A 86 -21.78 1.13 6.99
CA ILE A 86 -20.62 1.83 7.56
C ILE A 86 -19.32 1.10 7.16
N THR A 87 -19.29 -0.23 7.32
CA THR A 87 -18.12 -1.05 6.99
C THR A 87 -17.75 -0.93 5.51
N VAL A 88 -18.74 -1.01 4.60
CA VAL A 88 -18.50 -0.90 3.15
C VAL A 88 -17.99 0.50 2.77
N ILE A 89 -18.59 1.56 3.33
CA ILE A 89 -18.14 2.94 3.09
C ILE A 89 -16.69 3.12 3.53
N VAL A 90 -16.37 2.71 4.76
CA VAL A 90 -15.00 2.81 5.29
C VAL A 90 -14.02 1.99 4.44
N LEU A 91 -14.39 0.77 4.04
CA LEU A 91 -13.58 -0.08 3.17
C LEU A 91 -13.24 0.63 1.86
N VAL A 92 -14.24 1.17 1.17
CA VAL A 92 -14.04 1.84 -0.12
C VAL A 92 -13.14 3.06 0.04
N LEU A 93 -13.39 3.90 1.05
CA LEU A 93 -12.58 5.09 1.32
C LEU A 93 -11.11 4.73 1.57
N LEU A 94 -10.85 3.70 2.36
CA LEU A 94 -9.49 3.27 2.68
C LEU A 94 -8.78 2.63 1.48
N VAL A 95 -9.47 1.84 0.66
CA VAL A 95 -8.90 1.30 -0.58
C VAL A 95 -8.52 2.44 -1.54
N VAL A 96 -9.38 3.44 -1.70
CA VAL A 96 -9.07 4.62 -2.53
C VAL A 96 -7.89 5.41 -1.95
N LEU A 97 -7.77 5.51 -0.62
CA LEU A 97 -6.67 6.20 0.06
C LEU A 97 -5.30 5.57 -0.19
N ILE A 98 -5.21 4.27 -0.52
CA ILE A 98 -3.95 3.60 -0.87
C ILE A 98 -3.30 4.26 -2.09
N LEU A 99 -4.09 4.78 -3.05
CA LEU A 99 -3.58 5.42 -4.26
C LEU A 99 -2.72 6.66 -3.96
N PRO A 100 -3.23 7.73 -3.32
CA PRO A 100 -2.41 8.90 -3.00
C PRO A 100 -1.28 8.58 -2.01
N LEU A 101 -1.47 7.63 -1.09
CA LEU A 101 -0.40 7.22 -0.16
C LEU A 101 0.78 6.59 -0.90
N THR A 102 0.51 5.66 -1.81
CA THR A 102 1.54 4.98 -2.60
C THR A 102 2.20 5.95 -3.59
N GLU A 103 1.43 6.84 -4.21
CA GLU A 103 1.99 7.90 -5.07
C GLU A 103 2.90 8.86 -4.31
N SER A 104 2.52 9.22 -3.08
CA SER A 104 3.32 10.08 -2.21
C SER A 104 4.61 9.38 -1.79
N HIS A 105 4.54 8.10 -1.42
CA HIS A 105 5.70 7.25 -1.13
C HIS A 105 6.69 7.24 -2.31
N LEU A 106 6.21 6.98 -3.53
CA LEU A 106 7.06 6.99 -4.72
C LEU A 106 7.68 8.38 -4.98
N LYS A 107 6.94 9.48 -4.83
CA LYS A 107 7.47 10.84 -5.01
C LYS A 107 8.58 11.18 -4.01
N ARG A 108 8.49 10.65 -2.78
CA ARG A 108 9.46 10.91 -1.72
C ARG A 108 10.76 10.15 -1.93
N HIS A 109 10.69 8.94 -2.46
CA HIS A 109 11.87 8.05 -2.55
C HIS A 109 12.48 7.92 -3.94
N TYR A 110 11.74 8.25 -5.01
CA TYR A 110 12.19 8.07 -6.39
C TYR A 110 12.12 9.36 -7.20
N THR A 111 13.04 9.49 -8.16
CA THR A 111 13.01 10.54 -9.18
C THR A 111 11.95 10.26 -10.25
N LYS A 112 11.74 11.19 -11.20
CA LYS A 112 10.84 10.96 -12.34
C LYS A 112 11.32 9.85 -13.28
N SER A 113 12.63 9.56 -13.32
CA SER A 113 13.21 8.44 -14.09
C SER A 113 13.12 7.10 -13.36
N GLY A 114 12.64 7.11 -12.11
CA GLY A 114 12.54 5.91 -11.26
C GLY A 114 13.84 5.55 -10.54
N SER A 115 14.88 6.38 -10.59
CA SER A 115 16.09 6.19 -9.79
C SER A 115 15.81 6.51 -8.31
N PRO A 116 16.35 5.75 -7.34
CA PRO A 116 16.26 6.12 -5.93
C PRO A 116 16.93 7.47 -5.66
N LYS A 117 16.26 8.37 -4.95
CA LYS A 117 16.82 9.71 -4.64
C LYS A 117 18.08 9.64 -3.77
N SER A 118 18.15 8.67 -2.85
CA SER A 118 19.32 8.47 -2.01
C SER A 118 20.60 8.22 -2.81
N VAL A 119 20.49 7.57 -3.98
CA VAL A 119 21.63 7.32 -4.86
C VAL A 119 22.02 8.59 -5.61
N VAL A 120 21.05 9.38 -6.07
CA VAL A 120 21.32 10.66 -6.76
C VAL A 120 21.98 11.67 -5.82
N ASP A 121 21.43 11.80 -4.61
CA ASP A 121 21.95 12.70 -3.59
C ASP A 121 23.40 12.36 -3.22
N GLU A 122 23.81 11.08 -3.27
CA GLU A 122 25.19 10.63 -3.01
C GLU A 122 26.19 11.06 -4.10
N TYR A 123 25.80 11.04 -5.37
CA TYR A 123 26.65 11.50 -6.50
C TYR A 123 26.71 13.02 -6.65
N ASP A 124 25.72 13.74 -6.10
CA ASP A 124 25.68 15.21 -6.08
C ASP A 124 26.48 15.82 -4.91
N LEU A 125 27.02 14.98 -4.00
CA LEU A 125 27.94 15.44 -2.97
C LEU A 125 29.29 15.83 -3.60
N PRO A 126 29.92 16.94 -3.14
CA PRO A 126 31.30 17.20 -3.51
C PRO A 126 32.14 15.99 -3.12
N PRO A 127 33.16 15.60 -3.93
CA PRO A 127 33.98 14.44 -3.63
C PRO A 127 34.49 14.58 -2.20
N THR A 128 34.09 13.65 -1.33
CA THR A 128 34.63 13.58 0.01
C THR A 128 36.10 13.27 -0.17
N GLY A 129 36.93 14.29 0.06
CA GLY A 129 38.37 14.20 0.00
C GLY A 129 38.86 13.30 1.12
N VAL A 130 38.69 12.00 0.97
CA VAL A 130 39.49 10.99 1.65
C VAL A 130 40.58 10.64 0.66
N THR A 131 41.61 11.48 0.63
CA THR A 131 42.90 11.09 0.09
C THR A 131 43.37 9.92 0.93
N SER A 132 43.38 8.73 0.33
CA SER A 132 44.11 7.56 0.81
C SER A 132 45.58 7.95 1.00
N SER A 133 45.89 8.39 2.20
CA SER A 133 47.24 8.63 2.70
C SER A 133 47.75 7.32 3.29
N GLU A 134 47.96 6.33 2.42
CA GLU A 134 48.70 5.10 2.73
C GLU A 134 49.49 4.69 1.49
N GLU A 135 50.45 5.54 1.10
CA GLU A 135 51.70 5.12 0.47
C GLU A 135 52.83 5.62 1.38
N GLU A 136 53.20 4.82 2.38
CA GLU A 136 54.57 4.73 2.92
C GLU A 136 54.75 3.42 3.70
#